data_AF-A0A5C3MKL4-F1
#
_entry.id   AF-A0A5C3MKL4-F1
#
_cell.length_a   1.000
_cell.length_b   1.000
_cell.length_c   1.000
_cell.angle_alpha   90.00
_cell.angle_beta   90.00
_cell.angle_gamma   90.00
#
_symmetry.space_group_name_H-M   'P 1'
#
loop_
_entity.id
_entity.type
_entity.pdbx_description
1 polymer ?
#
loop_
_entity_poly.entity_id
_entity_poly.type
_entity_poly.pdbx_seq_one_letter_code
_entity_poly.pdbx_strand_id
1 'polypeptide(L)'
;MATAKLGTLLIRTLAKPISNQIKVQAKQHETFRSLCISLAQRMYRGEVKLRTNLMGEPAKHVRPLSETKAIENGANALAEGFLFAVAAALIIAEQWRSSRSQTKRRDAVDDQLDDLKDRIGGMEERVNQVGASMEGLVASRNEELTRVLERIVEIGMKGGWVEVKDVPKIRLFDRANAPTAGVESSAGPS
;
A
#
# COMPACT_ATOMS: atom_id res chain seq x y z
N MET A 1 -2.59 3.48 18.41
CA MET A 1 -2.64 3.27 19.88
C MET A 1 -3.81 3.99 20.58
N ALA A 2 -4.22 5.19 20.16
CA ALA A 2 -5.33 5.91 20.81
C ALA A 2 -6.72 5.33 20.52
N THR A 3 -6.97 4.83 19.31
CA THR A 3 -8.25 4.24 18.88
C THR A 3 -8.60 2.95 19.63
N ALA A 4 -7.64 2.05 19.80
CA ALA A 4 -7.83 0.83 20.60
C ALA A 4 -8.14 1.14 22.08
N LYS A 5 -7.51 2.19 22.64
CA LYS A 5 -7.76 2.65 24.02
C LYS A 5 -9.13 3.31 24.18
N LEU A 6 -9.56 4.09 23.20
CA LEU A 6 -10.91 4.66 23.17
C LEU A 6 -11.99 3.59 22.99
N GLY A 7 -11.78 2.62 22.09
CA GLY A 7 -12.73 1.53 21.88
C GLY A 7 -12.93 0.68 23.15
N THR A 8 -11.85 0.34 23.85
CA THR A 8 -11.92 -0.44 25.10
C THR A 8 -12.57 0.35 26.25
N LEU A 9 -12.32 1.66 26.36
CA LEU A 9 -13.01 2.54 27.31
C LEU A 9 -14.51 2.63 26.99
N LEU A 10 -14.87 2.82 25.73
CA LEU A 10 -16.23 3.03 25.27
C LEU A 10 -17.09 1.75 25.39
N ILE A 11 -16.51 0.58 25.13
CA ILE A 11 -17.13 -0.71 25.44
C ILE A 11 -17.38 -0.82 26.95
N ARG A 12 -16.39 -0.47 27.79
CA ARG A 12 -16.51 -0.60 29.25
C ARG A 12 -17.50 0.41 29.86
N THR A 13 -17.58 1.61 29.32
CA THR A 13 -18.49 2.67 29.80
C THR A 13 -19.90 2.52 29.27
N LEU A 14 -20.13 1.92 28.10
CA LEU A 14 -21.49 1.74 27.58
C LEU A 14 -22.09 0.38 27.94
N ALA A 15 -21.30 -0.70 27.99
CA ALA A 15 -21.84 -2.05 28.15
C ALA A 15 -22.62 -2.24 29.47
N LYS A 16 -22.13 -1.73 30.60
CA LYS A 16 -22.79 -1.89 31.90
C LYS A 16 -24.00 -0.97 32.11
N PRO A 17 -23.93 0.36 31.90
CA PRO A 17 -25.09 1.22 32.15
C PRO A 17 -26.21 1.01 31.13
N ILE A 18 -25.91 0.70 29.87
CA ILE A 18 -26.95 0.51 28.85
C ILE A 18 -27.73 -0.79 29.08
N SER A 19 -27.04 -1.87 29.41
CA SER A 19 -27.69 -3.13 29.78
C SER A 19 -28.62 -2.96 30.98
N ASN A 20 -28.20 -2.17 31.99
CA ASN A 20 -29.02 -1.91 33.16
C ASN A 20 -30.18 -0.96 32.88
N GLN A 21 -29.97 0.11 32.10
CA GLN A 21 -31.01 1.09 31.77
C GLN A 21 -32.10 0.48 30.88
N ILE A 22 -31.75 -0.33 29.89
CA ILE A 22 -32.72 -0.98 29.01
C ILE A 22 -33.57 -2.00 29.81
N LYS A 23 -32.98 -2.75 30.73
CA LYS A 23 -33.72 -3.67 31.63
C LYS A 23 -34.66 -2.94 32.58
N VAL A 24 -34.27 -1.78 33.09
CA VAL A 24 -35.09 -0.96 33.99
C VAL A 24 -36.24 -0.29 33.22
N GLN A 25 -35.96 0.29 32.05
CA GLN A 25 -37.00 0.91 31.22
C GLN A 25 -38.00 -0.08 30.66
N ALA A 26 -37.58 -1.31 30.33
CA ALA A 26 -38.48 -2.37 29.90
C ALA A 26 -39.48 -2.82 30.97
N LYS A 27 -39.20 -2.55 32.26
CA LYS A 27 -40.12 -2.78 33.38
C LYS A 27 -40.97 -1.56 33.74
N GLN A 28 -40.51 -0.36 33.40
CA GLN A 28 -41.14 0.90 33.81
C GLN A 28 -42.06 1.50 32.74
N HIS A 29 -41.80 1.27 31.45
CA HIS A 29 -42.58 1.85 30.34
C HIS A 29 -43.25 0.79 29.46
N GLU A 30 -44.59 0.80 29.42
CA GLU A 30 -45.43 -0.06 28.57
C GLU A 30 -45.14 0.12 27.06
N THR A 31 -44.80 1.33 26.61
CA THR A 31 -44.43 1.61 25.21
C THR A 31 -43.09 0.99 24.83
N PHE A 32 -42.12 0.97 25.74
CA PHE A 32 -40.83 0.33 25.52
C PHE A 32 -40.96 -1.20 25.57
N ARG A 33 -41.82 -1.69 26.49
CA ARG A 33 -42.20 -3.10 26.59
C ARG A 33 -42.76 -3.64 25.27
N SER A 34 -43.71 -2.93 24.65
CA SER A 34 -44.29 -3.34 23.37
C SER A 34 -43.26 -3.28 22.21
N LEU A 35 -42.33 -2.33 22.26
CA LEU A 35 -41.22 -2.23 21.31
C LEU A 35 -40.27 -3.44 21.42
N CYS A 36 -39.86 -3.81 22.63
CA CYS A 36 -39.08 -5.03 22.90
C CYS A 36 -39.80 -6.29 22.43
N ILE A 37 -41.10 -6.43 22.72
CA ILE A 37 -41.91 -7.57 22.28
C ILE A 37 -41.97 -7.63 20.74
N SER A 38 -42.21 -6.48 20.08
CA SER A 38 -42.28 -6.41 18.62
C SER A 38 -40.94 -6.78 17.96
N LEU A 39 -39.82 -6.35 18.53
CA LEU A 39 -38.48 -6.70 18.06
C LEU A 39 -38.17 -8.17 18.26
N ALA A 40 -38.45 -8.71 19.46
CA ALA A 40 -38.25 -10.13 19.75
C ALA A 40 -39.08 -11.01 18.80
N GLN A 41 -40.35 -10.64 18.57
CA GLN A 41 -41.22 -11.36 17.64
C GLN A 41 -40.78 -11.22 16.19
N ARG A 42 -40.32 -10.05 15.75
CA ARG A 42 -39.79 -9.84 14.39
C ARG A 42 -38.52 -10.65 14.14
N MET A 43 -37.59 -10.64 15.10
CA MET A 43 -36.36 -11.42 15.02
C MET A 43 -36.67 -12.91 14.97
N TYR A 44 -37.57 -13.38 15.83
CA TYR A 44 -38.00 -14.77 15.86
C TYR A 44 -38.69 -15.21 14.56
N ARG A 45 -39.59 -14.38 14.02
CA ARG A 45 -40.22 -14.63 12.70
C ARG A 45 -39.18 -14.65 11.58
N GLY A 46 -38.19 -13.77 11.63
CA GLY A 46 -37.08 -13.74 10.69
C GLY A 46 -36.24 -15.02 10.75
N GLU A 47 -35.90 -15.46 11.95
CA GLU A 47 -35.14 -16.70 12.18
C GLU A 47 -35.89 -17.94 11.67
N VAL A 48 -37.19 -18.07 12.01
CA VAL A 48 -38.02 -19.16 11.50
C VAL A 48 -38.12 -19.11 9.98
N LYS A 49 -38.33 -17.92 9.38
CA LYS A 49 -38.39 -17.78 7.92
C LYS A 49 -37.07 -18.13 7.24
N LEU A 50 -35.94 -17.81 7.87
CA LEU A 50 -34.60 -18.15 7.37
C LEU A 50 -34.35 -19.66 7.44
N ARG A 51 -34.64 -20.28 8.60
CA ARG A 51 -34.51 -21.73 8.80
C ARG A 51 -35.43 -22.51 7.86
N THR A 52 -36.67 -22.08 7.70
CA THR A 52 -37.61 -22.73 6.77
C THR A 52 -37.18 -22.58 5.30
N ASN A 53 -36.62 -21.43 4.90
CA ASN A 53 -36.08 -21.28 3.53
C ASN A 53 -34.81 -22.12 3.30
N LEU A 54 -33.95 -22.24 4.31
CA LEU A 54 -32.64 -22.88 4.14
C LEU A 54 -32.66 -24.39 4.40
N MET A 55 -33.50 -24.87 5.32
CA MET A 55 -33.61 -26.28 5.75
C MET A 55 -34.92 -26.94 5.32
N GLY A 56 -35.88 -26.21 4.75
CA GLY A 56 -37.14 -26.77 4.26
C GLY A 56 -38.09 -27.33 5.33
N GLU A 57 -37.78 -27.15 6.63
CA GLU A 57 -38.61 -27.66 7.72
C GLU A 57 -39.94 -26.88 7.85
N PRO A 58 -41.08 -27.57 8.07
CA PRO A 58 -42.38 -26.93 8.19
C PRO A 58 -42.41 -26.03 9.42
N ALA A 59 -42.93 -24.80 9.23
CA ALA A 59 -43.05 -23.80 10.28
C ALA A 59 -43.91 -24.32 11.44
N LYS A 60 -43.26 -24.90 12.45
CA LYS A 60 -43.92 -25.45 13.64
C LYS A 60 -44.61 -24.30 14.38
N HIS A 61 -45.88 -24.47 14.75
CA HIS A 61 -46.68 -23.45 15.43
C HIS A 61 -46.00 -23.02 16.73
N VAL A 62 -45.43 -21.82 16.73
CA VAL A 62 -44.65 -21.32 17.85
C VAL A 62 -45.56 -20.58 18.81
N ARG A 63 -45.68 -21.10 20.02
CA ARG A 63 -46.34 -20.41 21.13
C ARG A 63 -45.61 -19.07 21.36
N PRO A 64 -46.30 -17.93 21.35
CA PRO A 64 -45.68 -16.67 21.75
C PRO A 64 -45.07 -16.86 23.14
N LEU A 65 -43.78 -16.57 23.25
CA LEU A 65 -43.03 -16.64 24.50
C LEU A 65 -43.79 -15.83 25.56
N SER A 66 -43.83 -16.28 26.82
CA SER A 66 -44.48 -15.52 27.89
C SER A 66 -43.96 -14.08 27.88
N GLU A 67 -44.85 -13.10 28.07
CA GLU A 67 -44.52 -11.68 27.86
C GLU A 67 -43.21 -11.30 28.56
N THR A 68 -42.98 -11.80 29.77
CA THR A 68 -41.75 -11.60 30.55
C THR A 68 -40.48 -12.02 29.80
N LYS A 69 -40.46 -13.22 29.20
CA LYS A 69 -39.31 -13.71 28.42
C LYS A 69 -39.12 -12.93 27.12
N ALA A 70 -40.21 -12.55 26.46
CA ALA A 70 -40.12 -11.74 25.24
C ALA A 70 -39.51 -10.37 25.52
N ILE A 71 -39.84 -9.77 26.66
CA ILE A 71 -39.29 -8.49 27.11
C ILE A 71 -37.80 -8.62 27.43
N GLU A 72 -37.39 -9.65 28.19
CA GLU A 72 -35.99 -9.87 28.53
C GLU A 72 -35.12 -10.10 27.28
N ASN A 73 -35.58 -10.94 26.36
CA ASN A 73 -34.87 -11.22 25.11
C ASN A 73 -34.81 -9.99 24.20
N GLY A 74 -35.92 -9.25 24.07
CA GLY A 74 -35.97 -8.02 23.29
C GLY A 74 -35.07 -6.92 23.86
N ALA A 75 -35.04 -6.76 25.19
CA ALA A 75 -34.17 -5.83 25.88
C ALA A 75 -32.68 -6.18 25.68
N ASN A 76 -32.31 -7.46 25.77
CA ASN A 76 -30.93 -7.89 25.55
C ASN A 76 -30.48 -7.67 24.08
N ALA A 77 -31.35 -8.00 23.12
CA ALA A 77 -31.08 -7.76 21.70
C ALA A 77 -30.96 -6.27 21.36
N LEU A 78 -31.77 -5.40 21.97
CA LEU A 78 -31.65 -3.95 21.82
C LEU A 78 -30.32 -3.41 22.39
N ALA A 79 -29.92 -3.90 23.56
CA ALA A 79 -28.68 -3.48 24.21
C ALA A 79 -27.45 -3.87 23.37
N GLU A 80 -27.43 -5.12 22.88
CA GLU A 80 -26.37 -5.60 22.00
C GLU A 80 -26.36 -4.84 20.66
N GLY A 81 -27.54 -4.66 20.04
CA GLY A 81 -27.68 -3.91 18.80
C GLY A 81 -27.19 -2.45 18.90
N PHE A 82 -27.47 -1.78 20.03
CA PHE A 82 -26.96 -0.44 20.29
C PHE A 82 -25.43 -0.41 20.35
N LEU A 83 -24.79 -1.35 21.06
CA LEU A 83 -23.33 -1.44 21.14
C LEU A 83 -22.71 -1.71 19.77
N PHE A 84 -23.29 -2.62 18.98
CA PHE A 84 -22.84 -2.88 17.61
C PHE A 84 -22.99 -1.66 16.71
N ALA A 85 -24.09 -0.92 16.81
CA ALA A 85 -24.30 0.30 16.03
C ALA A 85 -23.26 1.38 16.36
N VAL A 86 -22.96 1.59 17.64
CA VAL A 86 -21.92 2.53 18.08
C VAL A 86 -20.53 2.09 17.61
N ALA A 87 -20.21 0.80 17.71
CA ALA A 87 -18.95 0.26 17.21
C ALA A 87 -18.82 0.42 15.68
N ALA A 88 -19.87 0.09 14.93
CA ALA A 88 -19.90 0.25 13.47
C ALA A 88 -19.76 1.73 13.06
N ALA A 89 -20.46 2.64 13.75
CA ALA A 89 -20.35 4.07 13.52
C ALA A 89 -18.92 4.58 13.76
N LEU A 90 -18.26 4.10 14.83
CA LEU A 90 -16.86 4.44 15.10
C LEU A 90 -15.91 3.92 14.02
N ILE A 91 -16.10 2.71 13.53
CA ILE A 91 -15.30 2.13 12.44
C ILE A 91 -15.48 2.95 11.16
N ILE A 92 -16.72 3.28 10.80
CA ILE A 92 -17.03 4.08 9.61
C ILE A 92 -16.45 5.49 9.74
N ALA A 93 -16.59 6.12 10.90
CA ALA A 93 -16.04 7.45 11.16
C ALA A 93 -14.51 7.47 11.05
N GLU A 94 -13.83 6.44 11.58
CA GLU A 94 -12.38 6.28 11.45
C GLU A 94 -11.97 6.05 10.01
N GLN A 95 -12.71 5.21 9.27
CA GLN A 95 -12.44 4.94 7.86
C GLN A 95 -12.59 6.22 7.02
N TRP A 96 -13.62 7.02 7.27
CA TRP A 96 -13.83 8.29 6.57
C TRP A 96 -12.72 9.30 6.89
N ARG A 97 -12.30 9.39 8.16
CA ARG A 97 -11.17 10.23 8.58
C ARG A 97 -9.83 9.76 7.98
N SER A 98 -9.59 8.45 7.94
CA SER A 98 -8.37 7.81 7.44
C SER A 98 -8.22 7.97 5.92
N SER A 99 -9.31 7.83 5.17
CA SER A 99 -9.31 7.96 3.70
C SER A 99 -8.80 9.32 3.22
N ARG A 100 -9.06 10.39 3.98
CA ARG A 100 -8.58 11.75 3.64
C ARG A 100 -7.08 11.96 3.93
N SER A 101 -6.45 11.16 4.79
CA SER A 101 -5.00 11.22 5.03
C SER A 101 -4.23 10.32 4.06
N GLN A 102 -4.79 9.17 3.68
CA GLN A 102 -4.17 8.29 2.69
C GLN A 102 -4.10 8.92 1.30
N THR A 103 -5.14 9.63 0.87
CA THR A 103 -5.14 10.30 -0.45
C THR A 103 -4.01 11.33 -0.53
N LYS A 104 -3.88 12.21 0.47
CA LYS A 104 -2.78 13.18 0.54
C LYS A 104 -1.39 12.53 0.58
N ARG A 105 -1.25 11.38 1.23
CA ARG A 105 0.02 10.65 1.27
C ARG A 105 0.34 9.99 -0.08
N ARG A 106 -0.66 9.52 -0.82
CA ARG A 106 -0.47 9.00 -2.18
C ARG A 106 -0.09 10.13 -3.12
N ASP A 107 -0.84 11.22 -3.11
CA ASP A 107 -0.55 12.41 -3.93
C ASP A 107 0.89 12.92 -3.70
N ALA A 108 1.30 13.06 -2.44
CA ALA A 108 2.66 13.50 -2.11
C ALA A 108 3.77 12.51 -2.52
N VAL A 109 3.48 11.21 -2.56
CA VAL A 109 4.44 10.19 -3.04
C VAL A 109 4.53 10.24 -4.56
N ASP A 110 3.40 10.39 -5.24
CA ASP A 110 3.35 10.51 -6.70
C ASP A 110 4.10 11.77 -7.17
N ASP A 111 3.91 12.92 -6.49
CA ASP A 111 4.66 14.16 -6.73
C ASP A 111 6.18 13.96 -6.58
N GLN A 112 6.63 13.23 -5.55
CA GLN A 112 8.05 12.92 -5.34
C GLN A 112 8.60 11.98 -6.42
N LEU A 113 7.77 11.06 -6.91
CA LEU A 113 8.14 10.10 -7.94
C LEU A 113 8.34 10.81 -9.28
N ASP A 114 7.49 11.79 -9.58
CA ASP A 114 7.61 12.60 -10.79
C ASP A 114 8.82 13.56 -10.74
N ASP A 115 9.08 14.24 -9.60
CA ASP A 115 10.32 15.03 -9.43
C ASP A 115 11.58 14.16 -9.62
N LEU A 116 11.56 12.93 -9.09
CA LEU A 116 12.70 12.02 -9.24
C LEU A 116 12.89 11.55 -10.69
N LYS A 117 11.80 11.28 -11.42
CA LYS A 117 11.88 10.95 -12.86
C LYS A 117 12.44 12.12 -13.67
N ASP A 118 12.00 13.34 -13.40
CA ASP A 118 12.48 14.54 -14.08
C ASP A 118 13.99 14.75 -13.84
N ARG A 119 14.44 14.54 -12.60
CA ARG A 119 15.88 14.59 -12.28
C ARG A 119 16.68 13.52 -13.00
N ILE A 120 16.17 12.29 -13.08
CA ILE A 120 16.82 11.20 -13.82
C ILE A 120 16.91 11.54 -15.30
N GLY A 121 15.81 12.00 -15.92
CA GLY A 121 15.80 12.43 -17.31
C GLY A 121 16.78 13.56 -17.58
N GLY A 122 16.82 14.58 -16.72
CA GLY A 122 17.81 15.66 -16.82
C GLY A 122 19.25 15.20 -16.62
N MET A 123 19.49 14.18 -15.79
CA MET A 123 20.81 13.59 -15.60
C MET A 123 21.24 12.77 -16.82
N GLU A 124 20.33 11.99 -17.40
CA GLU A 124 20.54 11.24 -18.63
C GLU A 124 20.90 12.18 -19.79
N GLU A 125 20.20 13.31 -19.90
CA GLU A 125 20.51 14.32 -20.92
C GLU A 125 21.88 14.96 -20.71
N ARG A 126 22.28 15.24 -19.46
CA ARG A 126 23.64 15.71 -19.15
C ARG A 126 24.70 14.67 -19.49
N VAL A 127 24.44 13.39 -19.22
CA VAL A 127 25.36 12.29 -19.57
C VAL A 127 25.53 12.20 -21.08
N ASN A 128 24.43 12.27 -21.84
CA ASN A 128 24.46 12.25 -23.30
C ASN A 128 25.20 13.48 -23.86
N GLN A 129 24.98 14.67 -23.28
CA GLN A 129 25.68 15.89 -23.68
C GLN A 129 27.19 15.80 -23.45
N VAL A 130 27.62 15.27 -22.30
CA VAL A 130 29.03 15.06 -22.00
C VAL A 130 29.63 14.01 -22.93
N GLY A 131 28.92 12.91 -23.19
CA GLY A 131 29.34 11.88 -24.14
C GLY A 131 29.57 12.44 -25.54
N ALA A 132 28.60 13.19 -26.06
CA ALA A 132 28.71 13.84 -27.38
C ALA A 132 29.87 14.85 -27.45
N SER A 133 30.11 15.59 -26.35
CA SER A 133 31.25 16.50 -26.26
C SER A 133 32.58 15.74 -26.32
N MET A 134 32.70 14.64 -25.59
CA MET A 134 33.90 13.79 -25.61
C MET A 134 34.14 13.20 -27.00
N GLU A 135 33.11 12.66 -27.66
CA GLU A 135 33.21 12.13 -29.02
C GLU A 135 33.69 13.20 -30.01
N GLY A 136 33.13 14.42 -29.94
CA GLY A 136 33.57 15.54 -30.76
C GLY A 136 35.04 15.93 -30.53
N LEU A 137 35.47 15.99 -29.28
CA LEU A 137 36.88 16.24 -28.94
C LEU A 137 37.81 15.14 -29.47
N VAL A 138 37.44 13.87 -29.30
CA VAL A 138 38.23 12.72 -29.78
C VAL A 138 38.32 12.74 -31.31
N ALA A 139 37.22 13.03 -32.01
CA ALA A 139 37.21 13.15 -33.47
C ALA A 139 38.16 14.26 -33.95
N SER A 140 38.13 15.45 -33.33
CA SER A 140 39.03 16.55 -33.67
C SER A 140 40.50 16.20 -33.44
N ARG A 141 40.82 15.50 -32.34
CA ARG A 141 42.20 15.07 -32.06
C ARG A 141 42.69 14.02 -33.04
N ASN A 142 41.82 13.07 -33.41
CA ASN A 142 42.17 12.07 -34.41
C ASN A 142 42.48 12.73 -35.76
N GLU A 143 41.68 13.71 -36.19
CA GLU A 143 41.94 14.42 -37.44
C GLU A 143 43.25 15.23 -37.40
N GLU A 144 43.55 15.91 -36.28
CA GLU A 144 44.83 16.58 -36.08
C GLU A 144 46.01 15.59 -36.16
N LEU A 145 45.91 14.45 -35.48
CA LEU A 145 46.93 13.41 -35.50
C LEU A 145 47.14 12.89 -36.92
N THR A 146 46.08 12.62 -37.68
CA THR A 146 46.16 12.20 -39.08
C THR A 146 46.88 13.24 -39.94
N ARG A 147 46.56 14.53 -39.80
CA ARG A 147 47.24 15.60 -40.55
C ARG A 147 48.73 15.74 -40.19
N VAL A 148 49.08 15.57 -38.91
CA VAL A 148 50.48 15.60 -38.46
C VAL A 148 51.25 14.38 -38.99
N LEU A 149 50.63 13.20 -38.94
CA LEU A 149 51.17 11.97 -39.52
C LEU A 149 51.43 12.12 -41.02
N GLU A 150 50.48 12.65 -41.79
CA GLU A 150 50.65 12.92 -43.22
C GLU A 150 51.84 13.85 -43.48
N ARG A 151 51.97 14.94 -42.72
CA ARG A 151 53.09 15.88 -42.86
C ARG A 151 54.44 15.21 -42.56
N ILE A 152 54.51 14.39 -41.51
CA ILE A 152 55.75 13.67 -41.16
C ILE A 152 56.09 12.63 -42.22
N VAL A 153 55.10 11.87 -42.71
CA VAL A 153 55.30 10.88 -43.78
C VAL A 153 55.75 11.57 -45.07
N GLU A 154 55.14 12.69 -45.45
CA GLU A 154 55.54 13.48 -46.62
C GLU A 154 56.99 13.96 -46.52
N ILE A 155 57.40 14.48 -45.36
CA ILE A 155 58.79 14.90 -45.10
C ILE A 155 59.74 13.69 -45.10
N GLY A 156 59.35 12.57 -44.50
CA GLY A 156 60.15 11.34 -44.45
C GLY A 156 60.34 10.68 -45.82
N MET A 157 59.30 10.71 -46.67
CA MET A 157 59.35 10.26 -48.05
C MET A 157 60.19 11.19 -48.94
N LYS A 158 60.12 12.52 -48.74
CA LYS A 158 60.96 13.49 -49.46
C LYS A 158 62.41 13.53 -48.96
N GLY A 159 62.65 13.15 -47.70
CA GLY A 159 63.95 13.21 -47.02
C GLY A 159 64.72 11.90 -46.93
N GLY A 160 64.19 10.78 -47.45
CA GLY A 160 64.93 9.51 -47.58
C GLY A 160 65.01 8.63 -46.31
N TRP A 161 64.04 8.68 -45.40
CA TRP A 161 64.06 7.96 -44.10
C TRP A 161 63.29 6.60 -44.07
N VAL A 162 62.96 6.02 -45.23
CA VAL A 162 61.99 4.90 -45.35
C VAL A 162 62.49 3.54 -44.79
N GLU A 163 63.71 3.45 -44.26
CA GLU A 163 64.32 2.16 -43.85
C GLU A 163 64.51 1.99 -42.32
N VAL A 164 63.55 2.45 -41.49
CA VAL A 164 63.55 2.13 -40.04
C VAL A 164 62.66 0.91 -39.80
N LYS A 165 63.28 -0.26 -39.63
CA LYS A 165 62.63 -1.59 -39.67
C LYS A 165 62.25 -2.19 -38.31
N ASP A 166 62.30 -1.45 -37.21
CA ASP A 166 61.96 -2.00 -35.89
C ASP A 166 60.99 -1.10 -35.12
N VAL A 167 59.69 -1.41 -35.22
CA VAL A 167 58.66 -0.88 -34.33
C VAL A 167 58.58 -1.76 -33.06
N PRO A 168 58.82 -1.22 -31.86
CA PRO A 168 58.67 -2.00 -30.64
C PRO A 168 57.20 -2.35 -30.43
N LYS A 169 56.91 -3.66 -30.31
CA LYS A 169 55.55 -4.15 -30.00
C LYS A 169 55.15 -3.69 -28.61
N ILE A 170 54.31 -2.65 -28.54
CA ILE A 170 53.65 -2.24 -27.30
C ILE A 170 52.66 -3.35 -26.94
N ARG A 171 52.85 -3.99 -25.79
CA ARG A 171 51.87 -4.92 -25.24
C ARG A 171 50.68 -4.12 -24.75
N LEU A 172 49.60 -4.06 -25.54
CA LEU A 172 48.30 -3.66 -25.01
C LEU A 172 47.95 -4.61 -23.86
N PHE A 173 47.55 -4.01 -22.73
CA PHE A 173 47.13 -4.66 -21.50
C PHE A 173 46.46 -6.02 -21.73
N ASP A 174 47.13 -7.06 -21.24
CA ASP A 174 46.61 -8.42 -21.18
C ASP A 174 45.43 -8.44 -20.19
N ARG A 175 44.21 -8.43 -20.71
CA ARG A 175 42.96 -8.54 -19.92
C ARG A 175 42.72 -9.99 -19.51
N ALA A 176 43.73 -10.62 -18.93
CA ALA A 176 43.65 -11.99 -18.41
C ALA A 176 43.37 -12.05 -16.90
N ASN A 177 43.21 -10.91 -16.21
CA ASN A 177 42.83 -10.93 -14.80
C ASN A 177 41.95 -9.71 -14.43
N ALA A 178 40.68 -9.76 -14.83
CA ALA A 178 39.68 -8.91 -14.21
C ALA A 178 39.25 -9.56 -12.89
N PRO A 179 39.31 -8.88 -11.74
CA PRO A 179 38.67 -9.39 -10.53
C PRO A 179 37.16 -9.44 -10.82
N THR A 180 36.59 -10.65 -10.76
CA THR A 180 35.16 -10.87 -10.81
C THR A 180 34.50 -10.02 -9.73
N ALA A 181 33.64 -9.09 -10.14
CA ALA A 181 32.73 -8.41 -9.24
C ALA A 181 31.87 -9.47 -8.54
N GLY A 182 32.14 -9.70 -7.26
CA GLY A 182 31.26 -10.44 -6.37
C GLY A 182 30.01 -9.60 -6.13
N VAL A 183 29.00 -9.80 -6.96
CA VAL A 183 27.61 -9.46 -6.63
C VAL A 183 27.14 -10.57 -5.70
N GLU A 184 27.24 -10.35 -4.39
CA GLU A 184 26.56 -11.17 -3.40
C GLU A 184 25.04 -11.01 -3.58
N SER A 185 24.45 -12.03 -4.21
CA SER A 185 23.02 -12.27 -4.25
C SER A 185 22.74 -13.61 -3.57
N SER A 186 22.47 -13.56 -2.26
CA SER A 186 21.73 -14.56 -1.46
C SER A 186 21.83 -14.12 0.01
N ALA A 187 20.84 -14.12 0.88
CA ALA A 187 19.54 -14.74 0.89
C ALA A 187 18.71 -14.07 1.99
N GLY A 188 17.41 -13.86 1.77
CA GLY A 188 16.45 -14.15 2.84
C GLY A 188 16.32 -15.67 2.94
N PRO A 189 16.13 -16.23 4.15
CA PRO A 189 14.74 -16.46 4.55
C PRO A 189 14.46 -16.42 6.07
N SER A 190 13.15 -16.30 6.35
CA SER A 190 12.41 -16.54 7.61
C SER A 190 12.17 -15.31 8.50
#